data_AF-A0AAV9ECC4-F1
#
_entry.id   AF-A0AAV9ECC4-F1
#
_cell.length_a   1.000
_cell.length_b   1.000
_cell.length_c   1.000
_cell.angle_alpha   90.00
_cell.angle_beta   90.00
_cell.angle_gamma   90.00
#
_symmetry.space_group_name_H-M   'P 1'
#
loop_
_entity.id
_entity.type
_entity.pdbx_description
1 polymer ?
#
loop_
_entity_poly.entity_id
_entity_poly.type
_entity_poly.pdbx_seq_one_letter_code
_entity_poly.pdbx_strand_id
1 'polypeptide(L)'
;MMAAHKLRRRRISGMAAAEAPSPLKPSTPPRDFTAPEPKILRVRSDKKMDFFTASLALFFRWGSGLLCEGYSSSYVSDDEIPPGQYALKVGGRRLKETSKLGPRPEKPIIIYEFQSCPFCRKVREIVSILDLDVLFYPCPRNGPNFRPKVSQLGGKQQFPYMVDPNTGIAMYESDDIIKYLVEKYGTGTIPTMLSLGLLTTLTAGLALMCRMGKGSSYTPSTLPPVPLELWAYEGSPFCILVKEVLVELELPHLVHSVARGSPKRQDLYEKTGHFQVPYLEDSNTGVRMFESAEIIDYLRTTYMLS
;
A
#
# COMPACT_ATOMS: atom_id res chain seq x y z
N MET A 1 32.47 -6.16 12.79
CA MET A 1 31.41 -5.73 11.84
C MET A 1 30.46 -6.85 11.39
N MET A 2 30.86 -8.13 11.28
CA MET A 2 29.95 -9.22 10.84
C MET A 2 28.83 -9.61 11.82
N ALA A 3 29.01 -9.43 13.14
CA ALA A 3 28.02 -9.86 14.13
C ALA A 3 26.72 -9.01 14.11
N ALA A 4 26.82 -7.71 13.83
CA ALA A 4 25.65 -6.83 13.73
C ALA A 4 24.78 -7.15 12.49
N HIS A 5 25.39 -7.65 11.41
CA HIS A 5 24.67 -8.00 10.18
C HIS A 5 23.83 -9.28 10.33
N LYS A 6 24.28 -10.24 11.18
CA LYS A 6 23.53 -11.47 11.49
C LYS A 6 22.24 -11.23 12.29
N LEU A 7 22.15 -10.14 13.07
CA LEU A 7 20.92 -9.80 13.79
C LEU A 7 19.85 -9.17 12.88
N ARG A 8 20.25 -8.63 11.72
CA ARG A 8 19.37 -7.88 10.81
C ARG A 8 18.60 -8.74 9.82
N ARG A 9 19.15 -9.89 9.43
CA ARG A 9 18.56 -10.82 8.46
C ARG A 9 18.49 -12.21 9.08
N ARG A 10 17.28 -12.71 9.32
CA ARG A 10 17.05 -14.07 9.80
C ARG A 10 16.45 -14.91 8.68
N ARG A 11 16.96 -16.13 8.54
CA ARG A 11 16.32 -17.17 7.74
C ARG A 11 15.39 -17.92 8.67
N ILE A 12 14.09 -17.80 8.44
CA ILE A 12 13.09 -18.47 9.26
C ILE A 12 12.97 -19.90 8.74
N SER A 13 13.48 -20.85 9.50
CA SER A 13 13.29 -22.28 9.24
C SER A 13 11.90 -22.68 9.74
N GLY A 14 11.03 -23.17 8.86
CA GLY A 14 9.79 -23.82 9.25
C GLY A 14 8.66 -22.91 9.73
N MET A 15 8.50 -21.71 9.16
CA MET A 15 7.25 -20.98 9.35
C MET A 15 6.16 -21.65 8.53
N ALA A 16 5.23 -22.33 9.21
CA ALA A 16 3.87 -22.43 8.70
C ALA A 16 3.44 -21.01 8.31
N ALA A 17 2.81 -20.87 7.13
CA ALA A 17 2.20 -19.61 6.72
C ALA A 17 1.47 -19.01 7.92
N ALA A 18 1.64 -17.69 8.16
CA ALA A 18 1.03 -17.01 9.29
C ALA A 18 -0.38 -17.55 9.52
N GLU A 19 -0.54 -18.32 10.59
CA GLU A 19 -1.80 -19.00 10.87
C GLU A 19 -2.85 -17.90 10.98
N ALA A 20 -3.81 -17.91 10.05
CA ALA A 20 -4.87 -16.92 10.04
C ALA A 20 -5.55 -16.97 11.42
N PRO A 21 -5.84 -15.82 12.05
CA PRO A 21 -6.54 -15.81 13.32
C PRO A 21 -7.82 -16.66 13.20
N SER A 22 -8.14 -17.41 14.26
CA SER A 22 -9.34 -18.25 14.36
C SER A 22 -10.56 -17.51 13.80
N PRO A 23 -11.45 -18.17 13.03
CA PRO A 23 -12.47 -17.47 12.25
C PRO A 23 -13.37 -16.66 13.17
N LEU A 24 -13.15 -15.35 13.16
CA LEU A 24 -14.07 -14.37 13.71
C LEU A 24 -15.38 -14.46 12.92
N LYS A 25 -16.51 -14.12 13.53
CA LYS A 25 -17.79 -14.10 12.83
C LYS A 25 -17.69 -13.20 11.59
N PRO A 26 -18.34 -13.54 10.46
CA PRO A 26 -18.37 -12.67 9.29
C PRO A 26 -18.91 -11.29 9.69
N SER A 27 -18.18 -10.24 9.33
CA SER A 27 -18.69 -8.88 9.47
C SER A 27 -19.89 -8.71 8.56
N THR A 28 -20.99 -8.14 9.05
CA THR A 28 -22.09 -7.73 8.17
C THR A 28 -21.81 -6.33 7.63
N PRO A 29 -22.13 -6.02 6.36
CA PRO A 29 -22.06 -4.65 5.88
C PRO A 29 -22.95 -3.74 6.73
N PRO A 30 -22.71 -2.42 6.74
CA PRO A 30 -23.61 -1.48 7.40
C PRO A 30 -25.05 -1.66 6.91
N ARG A 31 -26.03 -1.40 7.79
CA ARG A 31 -27.45 -1.53 7.43
C ARG A 31 -27.77 -0.64 6.22
N ASP A 32 -28.52 -1.20 5.27
CA ASP A 32 -28.93 -0.53 4.02
C ASP A 32 -27.77 0.01 3.17
N PHE A 33 -26.57 -0.57 3.31
CA PHE A 33 -25.40 -0.14 2.55
C PHE A 33 -25.51 -0.52 1.08
N THR A 34 -25.41 0.48 0.21
CA THR A 34 -25.23 0.31 -1.23
C THR A 34 -23.90 0.94 -1.63
N ALA A 35 -23.04 0.17 -2.32
CA ALA A 35 -21.79 0.70 -2.82
C ALA A 35 -22.06 1.85 -3.81
N PRO A 36 -21.33 2.98 -3.71
CA PRO A 36 -21.54 4.10 -4.60
C PRO A 36 -21.17 3.72 -6.03
N GLU A 37 -21.95 4.21 -6.99
CA GLU A 37 -21.56 4.13 -8.40
C GLU A 37 -20.25 4.90 -8.64
N PRO A 38 -19.33 4.38 -9.46
CA PRO A 38 -18.07 5.06 -9.76
C PRO A 38 -18.34 6.45 -10.38
N LYS A 39 -17.70 7.48 -9.85
CA LYS A 39 -17.82 8.86 -10.35
C LYS A 39 -16.49 9.30 -10.94
N ILE A 40 -16.53 10.40 -11.70
CA ILE A 40 -15.29 11.09 -12.08
C ILE A 40 -14.60 11.53 -10.79
N LEU A 41 -13.32 11.17 -10.63
CA LEU A 41 -12.50 11.47 -9.46
C LEU A 41 -12.66 12.93 -9.02
N ARG A 42 -13.30 13.11 -7.85
CA ARG A 42 -13.54 14.42 -7.23
C ARG A 42 -13.27 14.33 -5.74
N VAL A 43 -12.73 15.41 -5.20
CA VAL A 43 -12.53 15.53 -3.75
C VAL A 43 -13.85 15.97 -3.11
N ARG A 44 -14.40 15.13 -2.22
CA ARG A 44 -15.57 15.50 -1.41
C ARG A 44 -15.27 16.78 -0.61
N SER A 45 -16.26 17.67 -0.46
CA SER A 45 -16.05 19.03 0.06
C SER A 45 -15.43 19.05 1.47
N ASP A 46 -15.84 18.13 2.34
CA ASP A 46 -15.33 17.92 3.70
C ASP A 46 -13.91 17.34 3.73
N LYS A 47 -13.42 16.74 2.63
CA LYS A 47 -12.09 16.12 2.55
C LYS A 47 -11.04 16.98 1.86
N LYS A 48 -11.35 18.23 1.48
CA LYS A 48 -10.43 19.12 0.74
C LYS A 48 -9.09 19.34 1.44
N MET A 49 -9.10 19.62 2.74
CA MET A 49 -7.88 19.84 3.52
C MET A 49 -7.05 18.55 3.67
N ASP A 50 -7.73 17.43 3.88
CA ASP A 50 -7.10 16.11 3.97
C ASP A 50 -6.45 15.73 2.64
N PHE A 51 -7.14 15.94 1.54
CA PHE A 51 -6.58 15.72 0.21
C PHE A 51 -5.38 16.62 -0.06
N PHE A 52 -5.48 17.92 0.25
CA PHE A 52 -4.41 18.89 0.04
C PHE A 52 -3.14 18.48 0.79
N THR A 53 -3.25 18.21 2.09
CA THR A 53 -2.09 17.83 2.92
C THR A 53 -1.52 16.46 2.56
N ALA A 54 -2.35 15.51 2.08
CA ALA A 54 -1.86 14.23 1.54
C ALA A 54 -1.11 14.42 0.22
N SER A 55 -1.52 15.38 -0.61
CA SER A 55 -0.88 15.67 -1.90
C SER A 55 0.52 16.25 -1.76
N LEU A 56 0.80 16.96 -0.66
CA LEU A 56 2.14 17.48 -0.35
C LEU A 56 3.18 16.36 -0.23
N ALA A 57 2.75 15.15 0.10
CA ALA A 57 3.64 14.01 0.22
C ALA A 57 4.32 13.67 -1.11
N LEU A 58 3.64 13.89 -2.25
CA LEU A 58 4.19 13.70 -3.59
C LEU A 58 5.22 14.77 -3.93
N PHE A 59 4.97 16.03 -3.51
CA PHE A 59 5.88 17.15 -3.70
C PHE A 59 7.20 16.94 -2.93
N PHE A 60 7.12 16.68 -1.62
CA PHE A 60 8.31 16.48 -0.78
C PHE A 60 9.12 15.24 -1.13
N ARG A 61 8.52 14.26 -1.80
CA ARG A 61 9.21 13.05 -2.28
C ARG A 61 9.57 13.11 -3.75
N TRP A 62 9.36 14.25 -4.39
CA TRP A 62 9.64 14.45 -5.82
C TRP A 62 9.10 13.33 -6.70
N GLY A 63 7.87 12.88 -6.42
CA GLY A 63 7.22 11.82 -7.21
C GLY A 63 7.64 10.38 -6.89
N SER A 64 8.49 10.12 -5.89
CA SER A 64 8.84 8.75 -5.50
C SER A 64 7.59 7.93 -5.17
N GLY A 65 7.50 6.70 -5.72
CA GLY A 65 6.32 5.84 -5.57
C GLY A 65 5.16 6.13 -6.55
N LEU A 66 5.30 7.10 -7.46
CA LEU A 66 4.28 7.40 -8.49
C LEU A 66 4.36 6.49 -9.72
N LEU A 67 5.58 6.13 -10.11
CA LEU A 67 5.89 5.42 -11.36
C LEU A 67 6.47 4.04 -11.04
N CYS A 68 6.10 3.04 -11.82
CA CYS A 68 6.74 1.73 -11.80
C CYS A 68 8.20 1.82 -12.29
N GLU A 69 9.00 0.82 -11.93
CA GLU A 69 10.36 0.65 -12.39
C GLU A 69 10.41 0.56 -13.93
N GLY A 70 11.33 1.30 -14.54
CA GLY A 70 11.46 1.36 -16.00
C GLY A 70 10.27 2.01 -16.70
N TYR A 71 9.46 2.82 -16.00
CA TYR A 71 8.33 3.52 -16.57
C TYR A 71 8.70 4.29 -17.85
N SER A 72 7.89 4.12 -18.89
CA SER A 72 7.95 4.88 -20.13
C SER A 72 6.55 5.16 -20.65
N SER A 73 6.39 6.27 -21.36
CA SER A 73 5.12 6.60 -22.01
C SER A 73 5.27 7.27 -23.35
N SER A 74 4.32 7.00 -24.23
CA SER A 74 4.17 7.63 -25.53
C SER A 74 2.74 8.11 -25.73
N TYR A 75 2.58 9.25 -26.40
CA TYR A 75 1.28 9.67 -26.91
C TYR A 75 0.94 8.85 -28.14
N VAL A 76 -0.28 8.33 -28.18
CA VAL A 76 -0.83 7.60 -29.31
C VAL A 76 -2.22 8.16 -29.65
N SER A 77 -2.65 7.98 -30.90
CA SER A 77 -4.02 8.34 -31.30
C SER A 77 -5.04 7.43 -30.61
N ASP A 78 -6.32 7.81 -30.62
CA ASP A 78 -7.39 6.99 -30.01
C ASP A 78 -7.56 5.64 -30.72
N ASP A 79 -7.32 5.61 -32.04
CA ASP A 79 -7.37 4.45 -32.93
C ASP A 79 -6.24 3.43 -32.71
N GLU A 80 -5.13 3.85 -32.08
CA GLU A 80 -4.00 2.97 -31.74
C GLU A 80 -4.19 2.19 -30.43
N ILE A 81 -5.24 2.48 -29.65
CA ILE A 81 -5.58 1.72 -28.43
C ILE A 81 -6.67 0.70 -28.76
N PRO A 82 -6.36 -0.62 -28.75
CA PRO A 82 -7.35 -1.68 -28.91
C PRO A 82 -8.58 -1.51 -28.02
N PRO A 83 -9.78 -1.88 -28.50
CA PRO A 83 -10.97 -1.92 -27.67
C PRO A 83 -10.74 -2.74 -26.40
N GLY A 84 -11.17 -2.20 -25.26
CA GLY A 84 -11.00 -2.84 -23.95
C GLY A 84 -9.65 -2.58 -23.27
N GLN A 85 -8.67 -1.96 -23.94
CA GLN A 85 -7.40 -1.60 -23.30
C GLN A 85 -7.50 -0.27 -22.54
N TYR A 86 -7.07 -0.29 -21.28
CA TYR A 86 -6.86 0.89 -20.45
C TYR A 86 -5.77 1.77 -21.06
N ALA A 87 -6.11 3.05 -21.23
CA ALA A 87 -5.15 4.08 -21.57
C ALA A 87 -5.60 5.42 -20.97
N LEU A 88 -4.67 6.12 -20.33
CA LEU A 88 -4.95 7.42 -19.73
C LEU A 88 -5.24 8.45 -20.82
N LYS A 89 -6.37 9.14 -20.72
CA LYS A 89 -6.71 10.26 -21.62
C LYS A 89 -6.09 11.55 -21.08
N VAL A 90 -5.24 12.20 -21.86
CA VAL A 90 -4.64 13.49 -21.55
C VAL A 90 -4.79 14.41 -22.77
N GLY A 91 -5.58 15.48 -22.63
CA GLY A 91 -5.72 16.52 -23.68
C GLY A 91 -6.21 15.99 -25.04
N GLY A 92 -7.14 15.02 -25.05
CA GLY A 92 -7.66 14.42 -26.29
C GLY A 92 -6.74 13.39 -26.96
N ARG A 93 -5.60 13.05 -26.34
CA ARG A 93 -4.72 11.95 -26.74
C ARG A 93 -4.70 10.85 -25.69
N ARG A 94 -4.30 9.65 -26.10
CA ARG A 94 -4.06 8.53 -25.19
C ARG A 94 -2.59 8.47 -24.82
N LEU A 95 -2.33 8.24 -23.55
CA LEU A 95 -0.99 7.96 -23.06
C LEU A 95 -0.88 6.45 -22.88
N LYS A 96 -0.09 5.81 -23.73
CA LYS A 96 0.30 4.41 -23.58
C LYS A 96 1.45 4.36 -22.59
N GLU A 97 1.25 3.68 -21.48
CA GLU A 97 2.24 3.53 -20.41
C GLU A 97 2.79 2.11 -20.39
N THR A 98 4.09 1.99 -20.09
CA THR A 98 4.77 0.69 -19.96
C THR A 98 5.75 0.75 -18.79
N SER A 99 6.21 -0.41 -18.33
CA SER A 99 7.20 -0.56 -17.26
C SER A 99 8.11 -1.77 -17.53
N LYS A 100 9.19 -1.90 -16.76
CA LYS A 100 10.11 -3.04 -16.79
C LYS A 100 10.14 -3.69 -15.41
N LEU A 101 9.16 -4.55 -15.16
CA LEU A 101 8.98 -5.21 -13.87
C LEU A 101 9.84 -6.48 -13.77
N GLY A 102 10.39 -6.72 -12.58
CA GLY A 102 11.10 -7.97 -12.27
C GLY A 102 10.16 -9.15 -11.99
N PRO A 103 10.68 -10.30 -11.51
CA PRO A 103 9.85 -11.47 -11.20
C PRO A 103 8.78 -11.13 -10.15
N ARG A 104 7.61 -11.77 -10.25
CA ARG A 104 6.52 -11.60 -9.29
C ARG A 104 6.60 -12.67 -8.19
N PRO A 105 6.43 -12.33 -6.91
CA PRO A 105 6.39 -13.33 -5.85
C PRO A 105 5.16 -14.23 -5.99
N GLU A 106 5.29 -15.53 -5.73
CA GLU A 106 4.16 -16.48 -5.76
C GLU A 106 3.21 -16.28 -4.58
N LYS A 107 3.76 -15.90 -3.42
CA LYS A 107 3.03 -15.58 -2.20
C LYS A 107 3.27 -14.11 -1.84
N PRO A 108 2.26 -13.36 -1.41
CA PRO A 108 2.45 -11.98 -0.99
C PRO A 108 3.55 -11.84 0.06
N ILE A 109 4.42 -10.86 -0.13
CA ILE A 109 5.39 -10.45 0.89
C ILE A 109 4.59 -9.81 2.03
N ILE A 110 5.00 -10.07 3.27
CA ILE A 110 4.33 -9.57 4.46
C ILE A 110 5.13 -8.40 5.02
N ILE A 111 4.48 -7.26 5.27
CA ILE A 111 5.11 -6.08 5.84
C ILE A 111 4.32 -5.57 7.05
N TYR A 112 4.98 -5.51 8.19
CA TYR A 112 4.48 -4.89 9.41
C TYR A 112 4.92 -3.42 9.45
N GLU A 113 3.95 -2.50 9.46
CA GLU A 113 4.22 -1.08 9.25
C GLU A 113 3.14 -0.16 9.83
N PHE A 114 3.40 1.15 9.85
CA PHE A 114 2.34 2.14 10.05
C PHE A 114 2.58 3.39 9.21
N GLN A 115 1.48 4.08 8.89
CA GLN A 115 1.47 5.15 7.89
C GLN A 115 2.36 6.33 8.25
N SER A 116 2.32 6.78 9.51
CA SER A 116 3.11 7.92 10.02
C SER A 116 4.57 7.57 10.36
N CYS A 117 5.19 6.64 9.64
CA CYS A 117 6.59 6.27 9.82
C CYS A 117 7.42 6.57 8.56
N PRO A 118 8.45 7.42 8.63
CA PRO A 118 9.26 7.76 7.45
C PRO A 118 10.00 6.54 6.89
N PHE A 119 10.41 5.60 7.74
CA PHE A 119 11.06 4.35 7.31
C PHE A 119 10.09 3.40 6.59
N CYS A 120 8.85 3.29 7.08
CA CYS A 120 7.81 2.48 6.43
C CYS A 120 7.42 3.07 5.08
N ARG A 121 7.35 4.41 5.00
CA ARG A 121 7.05 5.11 3.76
C ARG A 121 8.02 4.77 2.64
N LYS A 122 9.33 4.79 2.91
CA LYS A 122 10.35 4.37 1.93
C LYS A 122 10.08 2.96 1.39
N VAL A 123 9.65 2.04 2.26
CA VAL A 123 9.31 0.67 1.87
C VAL A 123 8.02 0.63 1.03
N ARG A 124 6.98 1.40 1.37
CA ARG A 124 5.76 1.50 0.54
C ARG A 124 6.02 2.15 -0.82
N GLU A 125 6.94 3.10 -0.89
CA GLU A 125 7.39 3.70 -2.15
C GLU A 125 8.06 2.65 -3.04
N ILE A 126 9.02 1.85 -2.51
CA ILE A 126 9.65 0.80 -3.33
C ILE A 126 8.66 -0.28 -3.73
N VAL A 127 7.71 -0.66 -2.86
CA VAL A 127 6.62 -1.59 -3.20
C VAL A 127 5.81 -1.06 -4.38
N SER A 128 5.55 0.25 -4.42
CA SER A 128 4.84 0.89 -5.53
C SER A 128 5.68 0.94 -6.81
N ILE A 129 6.97 1.25 -6.69
CA ILE A 129 7.90 1.29 -7.84
C ILE A 129 8.05 -0.11 -8.44
N LEU A 130 8.20 -1.14 -7.62
CA LEU A 130 8.36 -2.51 -8.08
C LEU A 130 7.05 -3.20 -8.49
N ASP A 131 5.91 -2.52 -8.31
CA ASP A 131 4.57 -3.03 -8.62
C ASP A 131 4.24 -4.35 -7.90
N LEU A 132 4.61 -4.46 -6.63
CA LEU A 132 4.45 -5.69 -5.84
C LEU A 132 3.11 -5.72 -5.10
N ASP A 133 2.55 -6.92 -5.01
CA ASP A 133 1.41 -7.20 -4.14
C ASP A 133 1.92 -7.60 -2.75
N VAL A 134 1.47 -6.89 -1.73
CA VAL A 134 2.01 -6.99 -0.38
C VAL A 134 0.87 -7.06 0.63
N LEU A 135 0.96 -8.04 1.53
CA LEU A 135 0.09 -8.15 2.69
C LEU A 135 0.64 -7.28 3.81
N PHE A 136 -0.06 -6.18 4.09
CA PHE A 136 0.29 -5.27 5.17
C PHE A 136 -0.42 -5.65 6.47
N TYR A 137 0.35 -5.73 7.55
CA TYR A 137 -0.15 -5.81 8.91
C TYR A 137 0.10 -4.48 9.63
N PRO A 138 -0.94 -3.65 9.82
CA PRO A 138 -0.78 -2.37 10.50
C PRO A 138 -0.24 -2.50 11.92
N CYS A 139 0.62 -1.56 12.30
CA CYS A 139 1.25 -1.50 13.61
C CYS A 139 1.19 -0.07 14.18
N PRO A 140 -0.01 0.55 14.26
CA PRO A 140 -0.16 1.87 14.86
C PRO A 140 0.25 1.86 16.33
N ARG A 141 0.56 3.03 16.89
CA ARG A 141 0.83 3.20 18.31
C ARG A 141 -0.36 2.70 19.13
N ASN A 142 -0.07 1.93 20.18
CA ASN A 142 -1.07 1.29 21.04
C ASN A 142 -1.93 0.21 20.36
N GLY A 143 -1.58 -0.23 19.14
CA GLY A 143 -2.23 -1.37 18.49
C GLY A 143 -2.00 -2.67 19.26
N PRO A 144 -3.06 -3.39 19.68
CA PRO A 144 -2.94 -4.57 20.53
C PRO A 144 -2.51 -5.83 19.76
N ASN A 145 -2.68 -5.90 18.43
CA ASN A 145 -2.61 -7.17 17.71
C ASN A 145 -1.22 -7.45 17.12
N PHE A 146 -0.70 -6.56 16.27
CA PHE A 146 0.47 -6.92 15.43
C PHE A 146 1.81 -6.44 15.98
N ARG A 147 1.84 -5.38 16.81
CA ARG A 147 3.08 -4.95 17.46
C ARG A 147 3.69 -6.02 18.37
N PRO A 148 2.92 -6.70 19.24
CA PRO A 148 3.45 -7.81 20.03
C PRO A 148 3.96 -8.96 19.14
N LYS A 149 3.29 -9.22 18.00
CA LYS A 149 3.72 -10.25 17.04
C LYS A 149 5.09 -9.94 16.45
N VAL A 150 5.39 -8.69 16.11
CA VAL A 150 6.72 -8.30 15.62
C VAL A 150 7.80 -8.50 16.69
N SER A 151 7.53 -8.24 17.97
CA SER A 151 8.45 -8.60 19.05
C SER A 151 8.71 -10.11 19.12
N GLN A 152 7.67 -10.94 18.97
CA GLN A 152 7.83 -12.40 18.97
C GLN A 152 8.65 -12.89 17.78
N LEU A 153 8.43 -12.32 16.59
CA LEU A 153 9.09 -12.75 15.35
C LEU A 153 10.54 -12.24 15.25
N GLY A 154 10.77 -10.95 15.48
CA GLY A 154 12.06 -10.31 15.25
C GLY A 154 12.78 -9.84 16.52
N GLY A 155 12.18 -9.95 17.70
CA GLY A 155 12.81 -9.66 18.99
C GLY A 155 12.66 -8.21 19.48
N LYS A 156 12.07 -7.30 18.68
CA LYS A 156 11.80 -5.91 19.09
C LYS A 156 10.66 -5.28 18.28
N GLN A 157 9.93 -4.34 18.87
CA GLN A 157 8.91 -3.53 18.16
C GLN A 157 9.56 -2.44 17.31
N GLN A 158 10.24 -2.83 16.22
CA GLN A 158 10.82 -1.93 15.24
C GLN A 158 10.10 -2.08 13.90
N PHE A 159 9.86 -0.95 13.21
CA PHE A 159 9.12 -0.92 11.95
C PHE A 159 9.87 -0.10 10.89
N PRO A 160 9.81 -0.49 9.60
CA PRO A 160 9.11 -1.67 9.09
C PRO A 160 9.82 -2.98 9.44
N TYR A 161 9.04 -4.07 9.50
CA TYR A 161 9.55 -5.44 9.56
C TYR A 161 8.94 -6.24 8.42
N MET A 162 9.78 -6.87 7.60
CA MET A 162 9.38 -7.60 6.41
C MET A 162 9.59 -9.10 6.61
N VAL A 163 8.65 -9.91 6.11
CA VAL A 163 8.77 -11.36 5.96
C VAL A 163 8.45 -11.73 4.52
N ASP A 164 9.36 -12.43 3.86
CA ASP A 164 9.17 -12.97 2.51
C ASP A 164 9.00 -14.51 2.59
N PRO A 165 7.76 -15.02 2.48
CA PRO A 165 7.50 -16.45 2.54
C PRO A 165 8.05 -17.24 1.34
N ASN A 166 8.38 -16.57 0.23
CA ASN A 166 8.93 -17.21 -0.97
C ASN A 166 10.40 -17.62 -0.78
N THR A 167 11.11 -16.97 0.16
CA THR A 167 12.54 -17.22 0.41
C THR A 167 12.84 -17.60 1.87
N GLY A 168 11.86 -17.44 2.77
CA GLY A 168 12.02 -17.62 4.21
C GLY A 168 12.84 -16.50 4.87
N ILE A 169 13.02 -15.36 4.20
CA ILE A 169 13.78 -14.23 4.73
C ILE A 169 12.87 -13.33 5.56
N ALA A 170 13.34 -12.92 6.73
CA ALA A 170 12.76 -11.79 7.46
C ALA A 170 13.83 -10.83 7.96
N MET A 171 13.51 -9.54 7.96
CA MET A 171 14.46 -8.49 8.29
C MET A 171 13.81 -7.18 8.76
N TYR A 172 14.60 -6.43 9.52
CA TYR A 172 14.37 -5.03 9.83
C TYR A 172 15.14 -4.13 8.86
N GLU A 173 15.18 -2.84 9.19
CA GLU A 173 15.95 -1.78 8.51
C GLU A 173 15.42 -1.48 7.11
N SER A 174 14.74 -0.33 6.97
CA SER A 174 14.08 0.05 5.70
C SER A 174 15.02 0.01 4.48
N ASP A 175 16.29 0.39 4.63
CA ASP A 175 17.27 0.35 3.54
C ASP A 175 17.65 -1.08 3.15
N ASP A 176 17.79 -1.98 4.11
CA ASP A 176 18.08 -3.40 3.86
C ASP A 176 16.87 -4.07 3.19
N ILE A 177 15.64 -3.73 3.60
CA ILE A 177 14.39 -4.18 2.97
C ILE A 177 14.30 -3.69 1.52
N ILE A 178 14.54 -2.39 1.27
CA ILE A 178 14.52 -1.82 -0.10
C ILE A 178 15.53 -2.52 -0.99
N LYS A 179 16.77 -2.67 -0.50
CA LYS A 179 17.83 -3.38 -1.22
C LYS A 179 17.40 -4.81 -1.56
N TYR A 180 16.88 -5.54 -0.58
CA TYR A 180 16.39 -6.91 -0.79
C TYR A 180 15.30 -6.99 -1.86
N LEU A 181 14.27 -6.13 -1.77
CA LEU A 181 13.15 -6.13 -2.72
C LEU A 181 13.62 -5.81 -4.14
N VAL A 182 14.52 -4.83 -4.30
CA VAL A 182 15.08 -4.45 -5.59
C VAL A 182 15.94 -5.55 -6.20
N GLU A 183 16.80 -6.20 -5.40
CA GLU A 183 17.63 -7.32 -5.85
C GLU A 183 16.80 -8.55 -6.24
N LYS A 184 15.73 -8.82 -5.49
CA LYS A 184 14.93 -10.04 -5.66
C LYS A 184 13.81 -9.90 -6.69
N TYR A 185 13.17 -8.73 -6.77
CA TYR A 185 11.93 -8.52 -7.51
C TYR A 185 11.96 -7.31 -8.46
N GLY A 186 13.08 -6.60 -8.55
CA GLY A 186 13.30 -5.49 -9.47
C GLY A 186 14.47 -5.73 -10.43
N THR A 187 15.06 -4.63 -10.93
CA THR A 187 16.24 -4.68 -11.82
C THR A 187 17.58 -4.70 -11.09
N GLY A 188 17.58 -4.72 -9.75
CA GLY A 188 18.80 -4.61 -8.94
C GLY A 188 19.31 -3.19 -8.72
N THR A 189 18.70 -2.17 -9.33
CA THR A 189 19.07 -0.76 -9.13
C THR A 189 18.11 -0.06 -8.19
N ILE A 190 18.61 0.43 -7.05
CA ILE A 190 17.79 1.19 -6.09
C ILE A 190 17.48 2.56 -6.70
N PRO A 191 16.21 2.99 -6.76
CA PRO A 191 15.85 4.33 -7.25
C PRO A 191 16.56 5.43 -6.47
N THR A 192 17.04 6.46 -7.17
CA THR A 192 17.82 7.55 -6.57
C THR A 192 17.15 8.15 -5.34
N MET A 193 15.84 8.40 -5.39
CA MET A 193 15.07 8.99 -4.27
C MET A 193 15.00 8.12 -3.00
N LEU A 194 15.44 6.86 -3.10
CA LEU A 194 15.51 5.89 -2.02
C LEU A 194 16.94 5.56 -1.61
N SER A 195 17.96 6.08 -2.30
CA SER A 195 19.39 5.80 -2.04
C SER A 195 20.19 7.00 -1.51
N LEU A 196 19.57 8.15 -1.22
CA LEU A 196 20.24 9.37 -0.73
C LEU A 196 20.54 9.38 0.79
N GLY A 197 20.42 8.22 1.46
CA GLY A 197 20.70 8.09 2.89
C GLY A 197 19.81 8.98 3.76
N LEU A 198 20.42 9.82 4.61
CA LEU A 198 19.71 10.69 5.56
C LEU A 198 18.71 11.63 4.85
N LEU A 199 19.04 12.12 3.66
CA LEU A 199 18.14 13.01 2.90
C LEU A 199 16.84 12.30 2.51
N THR A 200 16.90 11.01 2.18
CA THR A 200 15.71 10.17 1.95
C THR A 200 14.82 10.16 3.19
N THR A 201 15.40 9.93 4.37
CA THR A 201 14.65 9.88 5.64
C THR A 201 14.05 11.24 6.02
N LEU A 202 14.80 12.33 5.84
CA LEU A 202 14.32 13.69 6.11
C LEU A 202 13.12 14.05 5.25
N THR A 203 13.20 13.80 3.94
CA THR A 203 12.12 14.12 3.00
C THR A 203 10.92 13.18 3.16
N ALA A 204 11.13 11.92 3.55
CA ALA A 204 10.08 11.03 4.02
C ALA A 204 9.38 11.57 5.27
N GLY A 205 10.12 12.15 6.22
CA GLY A 205 9.57 12.79 7.41
C GLY A 205 8.76 14.06 7.11
N LEU A 206 9.31 14.96 6.29
CA LEU A 206 8.64 16.21 5.88
C LEU A 206 7.28 15.95 5.23
N ALA A 207 7.23 14.96 4.35
CA ALA A 207 6.01 14.56 3.68
C ALA A 207 4.92 14.00 4.61
N LEU A 208 5.28 13.52 5.80
CA LEU A 208 4.33 13.07 6.82
C LEU A 208 3.91 14.20 7.76
N MET A 209 4.70 15.28 7.86
CA MET A 209 4.49 16.37 8.82
C MET A 209 3.10 17.00 8.68
N CYS A 210 2.67 17.28 7.45
CA CYS A 210 1.37 17.89 7.17
C CYS A 210 0.17 16.97 7.43
N ARG A 211 0.41 15.68 7.71
CA ARG A 211 -0.63 14.72 8.08
C ARG A 211 -1.01 14.79 9.56
N MET A 212 -0.29 15.57 10.37
CA MET A 212 -0.60 15.83 11.78
C MET A 212 -0.77 14.53 12.62
N GLY A 213 -0.01 13.49 12.30
CA GLY A 213 -0.08 12.21 13.01
C GLY A 213 -1.23 11.29 12.59
N LYS A 214 -1.97 11.58 11.51
CA LYS A 214 -2.89 10.60 10.91
C LYS A 214 -2.14 9.32 10.51
N GLY A 215 -2.75 8.17 10.75
CA GLY A 215 -2.12 6.86 10.55
C GLY A 215 -1.09 6.49 11.62
N SER A 216 -1.08 7.17 12.77
CA SER A 216 -0.07 6.95 13.82
C SER A 216 -0.52 6.09 14.98
N SER A 217 -1.80 6.16 15.37
CA SER A 217 -2.29 5.66 16.66
C SER A 217 -3.55 4.84 16.46
N TYR A 218 -3.67 3.78 17.27
CA TYR A 218 -4.75 2.82 17.19
C TYR A 218 -6.07 3.45 17.63
N THR A 219 -7.11 3.13 16.87
CA THR A 219 -8.50 3.36 17.20
C THR A 219 -9.14 2.00 17.45
N PRO A 220 -9.83 1.77 18.59
CA PRO A 220 -10.49 0.51 18.87
C PRO A 220 -11.32 -0.01 17.70
N SER A 221 -11.07 -1.25 17.30
CA SER A 221 -11.72 -1.87 16.15
C SER A 221 -11.92 -3.37 16.35
N THR A 222 -12.77 -3.94 15.49
CA THR A 222 -12.90 -5.39 15.33
C THR A 222 -12.00 -5.83 14.18
N LEU A 223 -11.17 -6.86 14.41
CA LEU A 223 -10.37 -7.43 13.34
C LEU A 223 -11.24 -8.19 12.33
N PRO A 224 -10.98 -8.05 11.02
CA PRO A 224 -11.65 -8.85 10.01
C PRO A 224 -11.15 -10.31 10.06
N PRO A 225 -12.03 -11.30 9.80
CA PRO A 225 -11.62 -12.71 9.68
C PRO A 225 -10.54 -12.97 8.62
N VAL A 226 -10.64 -12.29 7.46
CA VAL A 226 -9.62 -12.32 6.39
C VAL A 226 -9.18 -10.90 6.03
N PRO A 227 -7.92 -10.70 5.57
CA PRO A 227 -7.45 -9.40 5.13
C PRO A 227 -8.34 -8.80 4.03
N LEU A 228 -8.55 -7.48 4.07
CA LEU A 228 -9.22 -6.76 2.99
C LEU A 228 -8.27 -6.63 1.79
N GLU A 229 -8.79 -6.38 0.60
CA GLU A 229 -7.98 -6.09 -0.59
C GLU A 229 -8.11 -4.62 -0.99
N LEU A 230 -7.00 -3.99 -1.37
CA LEU A 230 -6.94 -2.59 -1.75
C LEU A 230 -6.08 -2.40 -3.01
N TRP A 231 -6.70 -1.93 -4.08
CA TRP A 231 -5.97 -1.47 -5.27
C TRP A 231 -5.56 -0.02 -5.06
N ALA A 232 -4.25 0.20 -4.87
CA ALA A 232 -3.71 1.48 -4.46
C ALA A 232 -2.22 1.62 -4.80
N TYR A 233 -1.66 2.82 -4.69
CA TYR A 233 -0.21 3.04 -4.73
C TYR A 233 0.17 4.26 -3.91
N GLU A 234 1.44 4.35 -3.48
CA GLU A 234 1.89 5.37 -2.51
C GLU A 234 1.84 6.80 -3.06
N GLY A 235 1.96 6.97 -4.38
CA GLY A 235 1.89 8.28 -5.03
C GLY A 235 0.49 8.90 -5.14
N SER A 236 -0.58 8.21 -4.74
CA SER A 236 -1.95 8.76 -4.78
C SER A 236 -2.39 9.31 -3.41
N PRO A 237 -2.72 10.60 -3.30
CA PRO A 237 -3.21 11.18 -2.04
C PRO A 237 -4.50 10.53 -1.56
N PHE A 238 -5.42 10.15 -2.47
CA PHE A 238 -6.65 9.43 -2.11
C PHE A 238 -6.36 8.08 -1.45
N CYS A 239 -5.34 7.36 -1.95
CA CYS A 239 -4.92 6.08 -1.37
C CYS A 239 -4.28 6.27 0.00
N ILE A 240 -3.51 7.34 0.22
CA ILE A 240 -2.93 7.66 1.54
C ILE A 240 -4.05 7.80 2.58
N LEU A 241 -5.13 8.52 2.26
CA LEU A 241 -6.26 8.72 3.18
C LEU A 241 -6.92 7.41 3.62
N VAL A 242 -7.15 6.49 2.68
CA VAL A 242 -7.73 5.17 2.99
C VAL A 242 -6.77 4.33 3.84
N LYS A 243 -5.49 4.29 3.45
CA LYS A 243 -4.46 3.55 4.19
C LYS A 243 -4.25 4.06 5.61
N GLU A 244 -4.39 5.36 5.85
CA GLU A 244 -4.36 5.92 7.21
C GLU A 244 -5.45 5.29 8.09
N VAL A 245 -6.68 5.18 7.58
CA VAL A 245 -7.80 4.59 8.32
C VAL A 245 -7.64 3.08 8.48
N LEU A 246 -7.19 2.37 7.44
CA LEU A 246 -6.84 0.94 7.56
C LEU A 246 -5.79 0.72 8.65
N VAL A 247 -4.80 1.61 8.75
CA VAL A 247 -3.76 1.51 9.78
C VAL A 247 -4.28 1.87 11.17
N GLU A 248 -5.04 2.96 11.31
CA GLU A 248 -5.61 3.38 12.60
C GLU A 248 -6.55 2.32 13.18
N LEU A 249 -7.34 1.66 12.33
CA LEU A 249 -8.23 0.55 12.72
C LEU A 249 -7.53 -0.80 12.78
N GLU A 250 -6.20 -0.83 12.62
CA GLU A 250 -5.39 -2.05 12.63
C GLU A 250 -5.90 -3.17 11.69
N LEU A 251 -6.44 -2.82 10.51
CA LEU A 251 -7.04 -3.77 9.57
C LEU A 251 -5.98 -4.35 8.62
N PRO A 252 -5.71 -5.67 8.66
CA PRO A 252 -4.82 -6.32 7.70
C PRO A 252 -5.37 -6.17 6.28
N HIS A 253 -4.50 -5.86 5.33
CA HIS A 253 -4.93 -5.65 3.95
C HIS A 253 -3.85 -6.05 2.93
N LEU A 254 -4.28 -6.75 1.89
CA LEU A 254 -3.49 -7.02 0.69
C LEU A 254 -3.58 -5.80 -0.23
N VAL A 255 -2.44 -5.16 -0.50
CA VAL A 255 -2.39 -4.05 -1.46
C VAL A 255 -1.98 -4.60 -2.81
N HIS A 256 -2.84 -4.42 -3.81
CA HIS A 256 -2.48 -4.55 -5.22
C HIS A 256 -1.91 -3.22 -5.71
N SER A 257 -0.59 -3.16 -5.90
CA SER A 257 0.02 -1.91 -6.33
C SER A 257 -0.43 -1.54 -7.74
N VAL A 258 -0.84 -0.30 -7.98
CA VAL A 258 -1.27 0.17 -9.33
C VAL A 258 -0.65 1.51 -9.66
N ALA A 259 0.66 1.64 -9.40
CA ALA A 259 1.44 2.80 -9.81
C ALA A 259 1.39 2.98 -11.34
N ARG A 260 1.81 4.15 -11.84
CA ARG A 260 1.76 4.42 -13.27
C ARG A 260 2.70 3.49 -14.04
N GLY A 261 2.20 2.95 -15.16
CA GLY A 261 2.88 1.90 -15.92
C GLY A 261 2.67 0.48 -15.39
N SER A 262 1.91 0.29 -14.31
CA SER A 262 1.52 -1.04 -13.83
C SER A 262 0.57 -1.72 -14.82
N PRO A 263 0.81 -3.00 -15.21
CA PRO A 263 -0.12 -3.76 -16.02
C PRO A 263 -1.43 -4.02 -15.28
N LYS A 264 -1.43 -4.05 -13.94
CA LYS A 264 -2.61 -4.29 -13.11
C LYS A 264 -3.67 -3.17 -13.20
N ARG A 265 -3.34 -2.04 -13.83
CA ARG A 265 -4.35 -1.04 -14.22
C ARG A 265 -5.32 -1.59 -15.26
N GLN A 266 -4.82 -2.43 -16.18
CA GLN A 266 -5.65 -3.18 -17.12
C GLN A 266 -6.54 -4.17 -16.36
N ASP A 267 -5.97 -4.96 -15.46
CA ASP A 267 -6.71 -5.96 -14.68
C ASP A 267 -7.86 -5.32 -13.90
N LEU A 268 -7.61 -4.18 -13.23
CA LEU A 268 -8.66 -3.44 -12.53
C LEU A 268 -9.71 -2.89 -13.51
N TYR A 269 -9.28 -2.40 -14.67
CA TYR A 269 -10.19 -1.90 -15.71
C TYR A 269 -11.09 -3.00 -16.27
N GLU A 270 -10.56 -4.18 -16.56
CA GLU A 270 -11.32 -5.35 -17.00
C GLU A 270 -12.29 -5.83 -15.93
N LYS A 271 -11.86 -5.82 -14.67
CA LYS A 271 -12.66 -6.26 -13.53
C LYS A 271 -13.88 -5.36 -13.27
N THR A 272 -13.76 -4.06 -13.53
CA THR A 272 -14.74 -3.07 -13.05
C THR A 272 -15.34 -2.21 -14.16
N GLY A 273 -14.82 -2.30 -15.39
CA GLY A 273 -15.14 -1.40 -16.49
C GLY A 273 -14.62 0.03 -16.31
N HIS A 274 -13.93 0.33 -15.21
CA HIS A 274 -13.51 1.68 -14.85
C HIS A 274 -12.21 1.68 -14.04
N PHE A 275 -11.21 2.46 -14.46
CA PHE A 275 -10.00 2.59 -13.66
C PHE A 275 -10.06 3.86 -12.80
N GLN A 276 -10.13 3.65 -11.49
CA GLN A 276 -9.91 4.67 -10.47
C GLN A 276 -9.28 4.03 -9.23
N VAL A 277 -8.54 4.81 -8.45
CA VAL A 277 -7.97 4.34 -7.19
C VAL A 277 -8.22 5.36 -6.08
N PRO A 278 -8.41 4.92 -4.82
CA PRO A 278 -8.42 3.52 -4.38
C PRO A 278 -9.68 2.75 -4.81
N TYR A 279 -9.54 1.43 -4.94
CA TYR A 279 -10.65 0.47 -5.03
C TYR A 279 -10.50 -0.55 -3.89
N LEU A 280 -11.52 -0.67 -3.06
CA LEU A 280 -11.57 -1.59 -1.92
C LEU A 280 -12.39 -2.82 -2.27
N GLU A 281 -11.92 -3.99 -1.87
CA GLU A 281 -12.72 -5.21 -1.81
C GLU A 281 -12.66 -5.80 -0.41
N ASP A 282 -13.83 -6.00 0.18
CA ASP A 282 -14.00 -6.59 1.49
C ASP A 282 -14.79 -7.88 1.38
N SER A 283 -14.06 -8.99 1.26
CA SER A 283 -14.66 -10.34 1.19
C SER A 283 -15.37 -10.74 2.49
N ASN A 284 -15.14 -10.05 3.61
CA ASN A 284 -15.82 -10.33 4.87
C ASN A 284 -17.28 -9.88 4.84
N THR A 285 -17.59 -8.81 4.10
CA THR A 285 -18.96 -8.24 3.98
C THR A 285 -19.55 -8.39 2.57
N GLY A 286 -18.73 -8.69 1.56
CA GLY A 286 -19.09 -8.70 0.14
C GLY A 286 -19.03 -7.32 -0.52
N VAL A 287 -18.63 -6.27 0.20
CA VAL A 287 -18.56 -4.90 -0.33
C VAL A 287 -17.37 -4.73 -1.28
N ARG A 288 -17.62 -4.10 -2.43
CA ARG A 288 -16.59 -3.65 -3.37
C ARG A 288 -16.92 -2.26 -3.85
N MET A 289 -15.98 -1.32 -3.78
CA MET A 289 -16.29 0.09 -4.05
C MET A 289 -15.07 0.93 -4.40
N PHE A 290 -15.33 2.01 -5.15
CA PHE A 290 -14.41 3.13 -5.32
C PHE A 290 -14.72 4.23 -4.29
N GLU A 291 -14.16 5.41 -4.53
CA GLU A 291 -14.39 6.66 -3.82
C GLU A 291 -13.80 6.65 -2.41
N SER A 292 -12.63 7.29 -2.25
CA SER A 292 -11.85 7.20 -1.01
C SER A 292 -12.60 7.68 0.24
N ALA A 293 -13.50 8.66 0.12
CA ALA A 293 -14.18 9.22 1.28
C ALA A 293 -15.26 8.26 1.79
N GLU A 294 -15.97 7.62 0.86
CA GLU A 294 -16.98 6.60 1.09
C GLU A 294 -16.34 5.31 1.60
N ILE A 295 -15.16 4.93 1.08
CA ILE A 295 -14.35 3.84 1.64
C ILE A 295 -13.99 4.11 3.09
N ILE A 296 -13.55 5.33 3.43
CA ILE A 296 -13.22 5.72 4.80
C ILE A 296 -14.44 5.62 5.72
N ASP A 297 -15.58 6.14 5.28
CA ASP A 297 -16.83 6.10 6.05
C ASP A 297 -17.27 4.63 6.26
N TYR A 298 -17.21 3.80 5.20
CA TYR A 298 -17.47 2.36 5.27
C TYR A 298 -16.59 1.65 6.29
N LEU A 299 -15.27 1.84 6.23
CA LEU A 299 -14.32 1.17 7.13
C LEU A 299 -14.60 1.54 8.59
N ARG A 300 -14.89 2.82 8.86
CA ARG A 300 -15.22 3.30 10.21
C ARG A 300 -16.54 2.73 10.69
N THR A 301 -17.59 2.75 9.87
CA THR A 301 -18.90 2.21 10.27
C THR A 301 -18.86 0.70 10.49
N THR A 302 -18.05 -0.03 9.72
CA THR A 302 -18.02 -1.49 9.75
C THR A 302 -17.13 -2.05 10.86
N TYR A 303 -15.95 -1.46 11.07
CA TYR A 303 -14.91 -2.06 11.91
C TYR A 303 -14.58 -1.27 13.16
N MET A 304 -14.85 0.03 13.22
CA MET A 304 -14.55 0.83 14.41
C MET A 304 -15.51 0.46 15.55
N LEU A 305 -14.97 0.26 16.75
CA LEU A 305 -15.79 0.09 17.95
C LEU A 305 -16.22 1.47 18.45
N SER A 306 -17.47 1.57 18.89
CA SER A 306 -18.07 2.76 19.51
C SER A 306 -17.44 3.10 20.85
#